data_AF-A0A1H1JQU7-F1
#
_entry.id   AF-A0A1H1JQU7-F1
#
_cell.length_a   1.000
_cell.length_b   1.000
_cell.length_c   1.000
_cell.angle_alpha   90.00
_cell.angle_beta   90.00
_cell.angle_gamma   90.00
#
_symmetry.space_group_name_H-M   'P 1'
#
loop_
_entity.id
_entity.type
_entity.pdbx_description
1 polymer ?
#
loop_
_entity_poly.entity_id
_entity_poly.type
_entity_poly.pdbx_seq_one_letter_code
_entity_poly.pdbx_strand_id
1 'polypeptide(L)'
;MIPHPLPYPTGRPFPVDDRVNEPALPKPKVNSKNFSKSSRPPFTGARERAKALALDALLYIANDQEQLGHFLGETGFDPADLRRTSLEPGFAGAMLDYLCSNEALLIAFAREHGLDPNAVDAARQLLAHHPE
;
A
#
# COMPACT_ATOMS: atom_id res chain seq x y z
N MET A 1 -61.64 6.19 -49.39
CA MET A 1 -61.06 6.33 -48.04
C MET A 1 -59.56 6.11 -48.19
N ILE A 2 -58.77 7.18 -48.09
CA ILE A 2 -57.32 7.23 -48.41
C ILE A 2 -56.52 6.82 -47.15
N PRO A 3 -55.44 6.01 -47.25
CA PRO A 3 -54.63 5.57 -46.11
C PRO A 3 -53.74 6.71 -45.59
N HIS A 4 -53.74 6.96 -44.28
CA HIS A 4 -52.85 7.96 -43.68
C HIS A 4 -51.74 7.30 -42.86
N PRO A 5 -50.48 7.29 -43.32
CA PRO A 5 -49.32 6.95 -42.51
C PRO A 5 -48.92 8.15 -41.63
N LEU A 6 -48.66 7.91 -40.35
CA LEU A 6 -48.16 8.92 -39.43
C LEU A 6 -46.77 9.42 -39.89
N PRO A 7 -46.51 10.74 -39.90
CA PRO A 7 -45.22 11.30 -40.28
C PRO A 7 -44.19 11.21 -39.14
N TYR A 8 -42.98 10.76 -39.46
CA TYR A 8 -41.80 10.90 -38.60
C TYR A 8 -41.51 12.40 -38.38
N PRO A 9 -41.31 12.87 -37.13
CA PRO A 9 -40.69 14.17 -36.91
C PRO A 9 -39.17 14.05 -37.03
N THR A 10 -38.66 14.54 -38.16
CA THR A 10 -37.26 14.87 -38.41
C THR A 10 -36.77 15.93 -37.41
N GLY A 11 -35.64 15.67 -36.73
CA GLY A 11 -34.73 16.71 -36.27
C GLY A 11 -34.89 17.21 -34.83
N ARG A 12 -34.18 16.58 -33.89
CA ARG A 12 -33.46 17.34 -32.86
C ARG A 12 -31.96 17.10 -33.04
N PRO A 13 -31.13 18.14 -33.20
CA PRO A 13 -29.69 17.99 -33.14
C PRO A 13 -29.30 17.53 -31.73
N PHE A 14 -28.45 16.51 -31.62
CA PHE A 14 -27.79 16.21 -30.35
C PHE A 14 -26.88 17.39 -30.01
N PRO A 15 -26.95 17.94 -28.79
CA PRO A 15 -25.99 18.94 -28.34
C PRO A 15 -24.59 18.31 -28.28
N VAL A 16 -23.72 18.72 -29.20
CA VAL A 16 -22.28 18.65 -29.00
C VAL A 16 -21.90 19.88 -28.18
N ASP A 17 -21.80 19.73 -26.86
CA ASP A 17 -21.16 20.75 -26.03
C ASP A 17 -20.13 20.10 -25.12
N ASP A 18 -18.91 20.53 -25.41
CA ASP A 18 -17.64 20.30 -24.78
C ASP A 18 -17.70 20.57 -23.27
N ARG A 19 -17.63 19.49 -22.46
CA ARG A 19 -17.21 19.56 -21.07
C ARG A 19 -16.35 18.36 -20.75
N VAL A 20 -15.05 18.55 -20.94
CA VAL A 20 -14.04 18.31 -19.90
C VAL A 20 -14.58 17.52 -18.71
N ASN A 21 -14.46 16.19 -18.76
CA ASN A 21 -14.28 15.42 -17.55
C ASN A 21 -13.40 14.19 -17.85
N GLU A 22 -12.12 14.38 -17.60
CA GLU A 22 -11.05 13.39 -17.61
C GLU A 22 -11.35 12.14 -16.74
N PRO A 23 -10.63 11.03 -16.99
CA PRO A 23 -11.03 9.68 -16.62
C PRO A 23 -10.76 9.40 -15.14
N ALA A 24 -11.80 9.05 -14.39
CA ALA A 24 -11.60 8.36 -13.13
C ALA A 24 -11.33 6.87 -13.43
N LEU A 25 -10.08 6.46 -13.25
CA LEU A 25 -9.71 5.06 -13.05
C LEU A 25 -10.76 4.38 -12.16
N PRO A 26 -11.29 3.19 -12.51
CA PRO A 26 -11.96 2.38 -11.51
C PRO A 26 -10.94 2.09 -10.42
N LYS A 27 -11.13 2.69 -9.24
CA LYS A 27 -10.38 2.33 -8.03
C LYS A 27 -10.44 0.81 -7.88
N PRO A 28 -9.32 0.13 -7.61
CA PRO A 28 -9.36 -1.30 -7.35
C PRO A 28 -10.35 -1.57 -6.22
N LYS A 29 -11.36 -2.39 -6.50
CA LYS A 29 -12.27 -2.94 -5.48
C LYS A 29 -11.42 -3.85 -4.59
N VAL A 30 -10.88 -3.28 -3.50
CA VAL A 30 -10.32 -4.05 -2.39
C VAL A 30 -11.43 -4.95 -1.85
N ASN A 31 -11.39 -6.20 -2.28
CA ASN A 31 -12.42 -7.17 -2.02
C ASN A 31 -12.35 -7.56 -0.54
N SER A 32 -13.22 -6.96 0.26
CA SER A 32 -13.43 -7.26 1.68
C SER A 32 -13.98 -8.68 1.85
N LYS A 33 -13.08 -9.65 2.03
CA LYS A 33 -13.44 -11.00 2.48
C LYS A 33 -12.93 -11.20 3.91
N ASN A 34 -13.89 -11.15 4.83
CA ASN A 34 -14.03 -12.04 5.98
C ASN A 34 -12.95 -12.05 7.08
N PHE A 35 -12.82 -10.95 7.83
CA PHE A 35 -12.26 -11.00 9.19
C PHE A 35 -13.35 -11.32 10.21
N SER A 36 -13.88 -12.53 10.15
CA SER A 36 -14.76 -13.07 11.19
C SER A 36 -13.94 -13.47 12.41
N LYS A 37 -13.94 -12.58 13.42
CA LYS A 37 -14.11 -12.87 14.86
C LYS A 37 -13.26 -13.99 15.48
N SER A 38 -12.24 -13.61 16.26
CA SER A 38 -11.83 -14.28 17.52
C SER A 38 -10.93 -13.34 18.33
N SER A 39 -11.25 -13.19 19.62
CA SER A 39 -10.70 -12.22 20.59
C SER A 39 -9.19 -12.00 20.56
N ARG A 40 -8.76 -10.73 20.48
CA ARG A 40 -7.43 -10.23 20.87
C ARG A 40 -7.54 -8.71 21.19
N PRO A 41 -6.73 -8.16 22.12
CA PRO A 41 -6.95 -6.82 22.69
C PRO A 41 -6.81 -5.68 21.64
N PRO A 42 -7.40 -4.49 21.87
CA PRO A 42 -7.72 -3.51 20.82
C PRO A 42 -6.55 -2.77 20.15
N PHE A 43 -5.28 -3.14 20.42
CA PHE A 43 -4.11 -2.44 19.87
C PHE A 43 -3.04 -3.37 19.25
N THR A 44 -3.22 -4.69 19.28
CA THR A 44 -2.23 -5.65 18.74
C THR A 44 -2.24 -5.72 17.21
N GLY A 45 -3.42 -5.52 16.59
CA GLY A 45 -3.58 -5.66 15.14
C GLY A 45 -2.72 -4.68 14.33
N ALA A 46 -2.56 -3.43 14.80
CA ALA A 46 -1.76 -2.43 14.12
C ALA A 46 -0.26 -2.76 14.17
N ARG A 47 0.25 -3.24 15.32
CA ARG A 47 1.64 -3.71 15.45
C ARG A 47 1.92 -4.95 14.62
N GLU A 48 1.00 -5.92 14.61
CA GLU A 48 1.12 -7.12 13.76
C GLU A 48 1.13 -6.74 12.27
N ARG A 49 0.27 -5.80 11.86
CA ARG A 49 0.26 -5.25 10.49
C ARG A 49 1.58 -4.55 10.17
N ALA A 50 2.11 -3.73 11.08
CA ALA A 50 3.38 -3.04 10.92
C ALA A 50 4.55 -4.03 10.79
N LYS A 51 4.56 -5.10 11.59
CA LYS A 51 5.54 -6.19 11.47
C LYS A 51 5.46 -6.90 10.13
N ALA A 52 4.25 -7.25 9.69
CA ALA A 52 4.05 -7.86 8.38
C ALA A 52 4.56 -6.94 7.26
N LEU A 53 4.30 -5.63 7.38
CA LEU A 53 4.78 -4.62 6.44
C LEU A 53 6.31 -4.57 6.36
N ALA A 54 6.98 -4.64 7.51
CA ALA A 54 8.43 -4.67 7.58
C ALA A 54 9.01 -5.94 6.91
N LEU A 55 8.34 -7.09 7.08
CA LEU A 55 8.71 -8.34 6.41
C LEU A 55 8.49 -8.27 4.89
N ASP A 56 7.38 -7.70 4.43
CA ASP A 56 7.15 -7.45 3.00
C ASP A 56 8.23 -6.52 2.42
N ALA A 57 8.56 -5.43 3.12
CA ALA A 57 9.63 -4.52 2.72
C ALA A 57 10.99 -5.24 2.65
N LEU A 58 11.26 -6.14 3.60
CA LEU A 58 12.46 -6.97 3.58
C LEU A 58 12.49 -7.88 2.35
N LEU A 59 11.39 -8.53 2.01
CA LEU A 59 11.30 -9.37 0.81
C LEU A 59 11.51 -8.54 -0.46
N TYR A 60 10.98 -7.32 -0.50
CA TYR A 60 11.16 -6.39 -1.60
C TYR A 60 12.64 -6.04 -1.80
N ILE A 61 13.35 -5.65 -0.73
CA ILE A 61 14.80 -5.37 -0.84
C ILE A 61 15.62 -6.64 -1.02
N ALA A 62 15.19 -7.80 -0.52
CA ALA A 62 15.92 -9.06 -0.70
C ALA A 62 15.93 -9.51 -2.17
N ASN A 63 14.94 -9.08 -2.95
CA ASN A 63 14.92 -9.29 -4.40
C ASN A 63 15.99 -8.46 -5.13
N ASP A 64 16.53 -7.41 -4.49
CA ASP A 64 17.58 -6.54 -5.03
C ASP A 64 18.84 -6.56 -4.15
N GLN A 65 19.89 -7.24 -4.62
CA GLN A 65 21.09 -7.46 -3.82
C GLN A 65 21.85 -6.16 -3.48
N GLU A 66 21.72 -5.09 -4.30
CA GLU A 66 22.30 -3.79 -3.97
C GLU A 66 21.56 -3.13 -2.80
N GLN A 67 20.23 -3.09 -2.85
CA GLN A 67 19.42 -2.54 -1.76
C GLN A 67 19.62 -3.33 -0.46
N LEU A 68 19.68 -4.66 -0.54
CA LEU A 68 19.96 -5.50 0.61
C LEU A 68 21.34 -5.21 1.22
N GLY A 69 22.38 -5.04 0.39
CA GLY A 69 23.72 -4.67 0.85
C GLY A 69 23.75 -3.30 1.55
N HIS A 70 23.05 -2.31 0.99
CA HIS A 70 22.90 -0.99 1.59
C HIS A 70 22.20 -1.05 2.96
N PHE A 71 21.10 -1.81 3.05
CA PHE A 71 20.38 -2.01 4.31
C PHE A 71 21.26 -2.65 5.39
N LEU A 72 21.99 -3.71 5.04
CA LEU A 72 22.91 -4.38 5.98
C LEU A 72 24.03 -3.45 6.45
N GLY A 73 24.57 -2.61 5.55
CA GLY A 73 25.59 -1.61 5.88
C GLY A 73 25.08 -0.50 6.81
N GLU A 74 23.86 -0.02 6.59
CA GLU A 74 23.24 1.06 7.39
C GLU A 74 22.76 0.57 8.76
N THR A 75 22.18 -0.63 8.82
CA THR A 75 21.65 -1.20 10.07
C THR A 75 22.67 -1.98 10.88
N GLY A 76 23.79 -2.38 10.25
CA GLY A 76 24.79 -3.25 10.86
C GLY A 76 24.34 -4.70 11.06
N PHE A 77 23.25 -5.13 10.41
CA PHE A 77 22.82 -6.52 10.46
C PHE A 77 23.71 -7.41 9.59
N ASP A 78 23.84 -8.68 10.00
CA ASP A 78 24.56 -9.70 9.24
C ASP A 78 23.57 -10.55 8.43
N PRO A 79 23.87 -10.90 7.17
CA PRO A 79 22.99 -11.74 6.34
C PRO A 79 22.76 -13.14 6.93
N ALA A 80 23.70 -13.70 7.70
CA ALA A 80 23.54 -14.99 8.37
C ALA A 80 22.54 -14.92 9.52
N ASP A 81 22.50 -13.79 10.25
CA ASP A 81 21.55 -13.56 11.32
C ASP A 81 20.25 -12.91 10.84
N LEU A 82 20.20 -12.33 9.64
CA LEU A 82 19.04 -11.62 9.09
C LEU A 82 17.74 -12.42 9.26
N ARG A 83 17.77 -13.73 8.98
CA ARG A 83 16.59 -14.59 9.12
C ARG A 83 16.10 -14.72 10.56
N ARG A 84 17.03 -14.72 11.52
CA ARG A 84 16.75 -14.80 12.95
C ARG A 84 16.34 -13.43 13.49
N THR A 85 17.04 -12.38 13.09
CA THR A 85 16.75 -10.98 13.43
C THR A 85 15.38 -10.55 12.87
N SER A 86 14.98 -11.04 11.70
CA SER A 86 13.66 -10.76 11.11
C SER A 86 12.47 -11.21 11.97
N LEU A 87 12.69 -12.15 12.89
CA LEU A 87 11.68 -12.61 13.84
C LEU A 87 11.57 -11.68 15.05
N GLU A 88 12.55 -10.82 15.28
CA GLU A 88 12.59 -9.93 16.42
C GLU A 88 11.65 -8.72 16.21
N PRO A 89 10.91 -8.31 17.26
CA PRO A 89 10.04 -7.15 17.18
C PRO A 89 10.80 -5.84 16.93
N GLY A 90 12.07 -5.75 17.36
CA GLY A 90 12.92 -4.58 17.13
C GLY A 90 13.36 -4.43 15.67
N PHE A 91 13.50 -5.54 14.94
CA PHE A 91 13.86 -5.51 13.53
C PHE A 91 12.79 -4.85 12.67
N ALA A 92 11.52 -5.13 12.95
CA ALA A 92 10.42 -4.50 12.23
C ALA A 92 10.46 -2.96 12.37
N GLY A 93 10.84 -2.45 13.54
CA GLY A 93 11.05 -1.03 13.76
C GLY A 93 12.22 -0.48 12.93
N ALA A 94 13.38 -1.14 12.98
CA ALA A 94 14.57 -0.74 12.22
C ALA A 94 14.35 -0.78 10.70
N MET A 95 13.64 -1.78 10.19
CA MET A 95 13.33 -1.90 8.77
C MET A 95 12.40 -0.78 8.28
N LEU A 96 11.37 -0.45 9.06
CA LEU A 96 10.48 0.68 8.72
C LEU A 96 11.17 2.03 8.89
N ASP A 97 12.10 2.15 9.83
CA ASP A 97 12.93 3.36 9.99
C ASP A 97 13.84 3.57 8.79
N TYR A 98 14.55 2.52 8.36
CA TYR A 98 15.35 2.53 7.12
C TYR A 98 14.49 2.87 5.89
N LEU A 99 13.33 2.23 5.77
CA LEU A 99 12.40 2.50 4.66
C LEU A 99 11.95 3.96 4.67
N CYS A 100 11.65 4.52 5.83
CA CYS A 100 11.23 5.91 5.98
C CYS A 100 12.39 6.91 5.76
N SER A 101 13.63 6.51 6.07
CA SER A 101 14.84 7.30 5.81
C SER A 101 15.15 7.40 4.31
N ASN A 102 14.69 6.43 3.52
CA ASN A 102 14.89 6.40 2.08
C ASN A 102 13.57 6.62 1.32
N GLU A 103 13.25 7.89 1.04
CA GLU A 103 11.98 8.30 0.44
C GLU A 103 11.69 7.60 -0.90
N ALA A 104 12.72 7.33 -1.72
CA ALA A 104 12.55 6.62 -2.99
C ALA A 104 12.07 5.17 -2.78
N LEU A 105 12.63 4.46 -1.80
CA LEU A 105 12.20 3.11 -1.43
C LEU A 105 10.80 3.13 -0.83
N LEU A 106 10.52 4.09 0.06
CA LEU A 106 9.21 4.26 0.67
C LEU A 106 8.12 4.41 -0.39
N ILE A 107 8.32 5.31 -1.36
CA ILE A 107 7.35 5.56 -2.43
C ILE A 107 7.22 4.34 -3.34
N ALA A 108 8.32 3.68 -3.70
CA ALA A 108 8.30 2.49 -4.54
C ALA A 108 7.52 1.35 -3.88
N PHE A 109 7.82 1.05 -2.63
CA PHE A 109 7.13 0.04 -1.83
C PHE A 109 5.65 0.39 -1.62
N ALA A 110 5.35 1.62 -1.21
CA ALA A 110 3.98 2.10 -1.01
C ALA A 110 3.16 1.98 -2.30
N ARG A 111 3.75 2.31 -3.45
CA ARG A 111 3.10 2.19 -4.77
C ARG A 111 2.86 0.73 -5.16
N GLU A 112 3.80 -0.16 -4.90
CA GLU A 112 3.65 -1.59 -5.19
C GLU A 112 2.53 -2.22 -4.35
N HIS A 113 2.52 -1.95 -3.05
CA HIS A 113 1.55 -2.50 -2.11
C HIS A 113 0.21 -1.75 -2.09
N GLY A 114 0.11 -0.62 -2.80
CA GLY A 114 -1.09 0.23 -2.82
C GLY A 114 -1.40 0.87 -1.46
N LEU A 115 -0.35 1.21 -0.70
CA LEU A 115 -0.43 1.79 0.64
C LEU A 115 -0.11 3.28 0.62
N ASP A 116 -0.63 4.00 1.61
CA ASP A 116 -0.22 5.38 1.84
C ASP A 116 1.16 5.42 2.52
N PRO A 117 2.14 6.20 2.02
CA PRO A 117 3.45 6.34 2.67
C PRO A 117 3.31 6.88 4.11
N ASN A 118 2.29 7.69 4.37
CA ASN A 118 1.96 8.17 5.71
C ASN A 118 1.54 7.03 6.68
N ALA A 119 0.96 5.94 6.15
CA ALA A 119 0.63 4.77 6.96
C ALA A 119 1.89 3.99 7.38
N VAL A 120 2.96 4.04 6.57
CA VAL A 120 4.26 3.45 6.89
C VAL A 120 4.94 4.22 8.01
N ASP A 121 4.92 5.56 7.97
CA ASP A 121 5.45 6.38 9.07
C ASP A 121 4.67 6.17 10.37
N ALA A 122 3.33 6.12 10.30
CA ALA A 122 2.52 5.77 11.46
C ALA A 122 2.86 4.38 12.03
N ALA A 123 3.12 3.40 11.16
CA ALA A 123 3.53 2.05 11.55
C ALA A 123 4.91 2.03 12.22
N ARG A 124 5.87 2.80 11.68
CA ARG A 124 7.18 3.04 12.28
C ARG A 124 7.04 3.64 13.66
N GLN A 125 6.30 4.74 13.82
CA GLN A 125 6.11 5.40 15.12
C GLN A 125 5.47 4.47 16.16
N LEU A 126 4.52 3.62 15.75
CA LEU A 126 3.89 2.62 16.62
C LEU A 126 4.86 1.53 17.13
N LEU A 127 5.92 1.24 16.37
CA LEU A 127 6.96 0.27 16.73
C LEU A 127 8.18 0.92 17.39
N ALA A 128 8.52 2.17 17.03
CA ALA A 128 9.65 2.92 17.53
C ALA A 128 9.41 3.52 18.93
N HIS A 129 8.15 3.80 19.30
CA HIS A 129 7.80 4.25 20.65
C HIS A 129 7.85 3.09 21.66
N HIS A 130 9.02 2.50 21.88
CA HIS A 130 9.31 1.71 23.07
C HIS A 130 9.94 2.64 24.12
N PRO A 131 9.15 3.27 25.01
CA PRO A 131 9.70 3.87 26.22
C PRO A 131 10.00 2.73 27.19
N GLU A 132 11.27 2.65 27.61
CA GLU A 132 11.66 1.99 28.86
C GLU A 132 11.47 2.94 30.04
#